data_AF-A0A5D2Z166-F1
#
_entry.id   AF-A0A5D2Z166-F1
#
_cell.length_a   1.000
_cell.length_b   1.000
_cell.length_c   1.000
_cell.angle_alpha   90.00
_cell.angle_beta   90.00
_cell.angle_gamma   90.00
#
_symmetry.space_group_name_H-M   'P 1'
#
loop_
_entity.id
_entity.type
_entity.pdbx_description
1 polymer ?
#
loop_
_entity_poly.entity_id
_entity_poly.type
_entity_poly.pdbx_seq_one_letter_code
_entity_poly.pdbx_strand_id
1 'polypeptide(L)'
;MQACGFQLHYPQPLLKHPTTTPPIPKDGGLLFRQKLLYLQSLNINPHKALNLNPSLRSTPLSSLISLERSLSSVGLSRPSIGRILDMCPLLLTSDPLPPINFLLHEVSLPFPHLPLSLTRCPRLLVSSVPTQLRPTLLFLTSLGLVLNSHTTLLLVSNVENTLKPKINFLQSLGFDEPEVNRMVVRSPGLLTLSVENNMRPKAEFFLEEMEGDLEELKRFPQYFSFSLEKKIKPRHRALVEYGFKLPLSKMLKISDGEFTARLIEMRLQRVHKR
;
A
#
# COMPACT_ATOMS: atom_id res chain seq x y z
N MET A 1 -90.02 24.79 -20.39
CA MET A 1 -89.17 25.38 -21.43
C MET A 1 -87.97 24.48 -21.63
N GLN A 2 -87.97 23.73 -22.73
CA GLN A 2 -86.87 22.85 -23.14
C GLN A 2 -85.64 23.68 -23.49
N ALA A 3 -84.49 23.35 -22.92
CA ALA A 3 -83.19 23.78 -23.41
C ALA A 3 -82.48 22.56 -24.00
N CYS A 4 -82.42 22.50 -25.33
CA CYS A 4 -81.66 21.51 -26.09
C CYS A 4 -80.16 21.74 -25.85
N GLY A 5 -79.45 20.72 -25.36
CA GLY A 5 -77.99 20.71 -25.32
C GLY A 5 -77.43 20.26 -26.67
N PHE A 6 -76.76 21.17 -27.38
CA PHE A 6 -75.96 20.83 -28.56
C PHE A 6 -74.54 20.45 -28.12
N GLN A 7 -74.18 19.17 -28.28
CA GLN A 7 -72.80 18.69 -28.18
C GLN A 7 -72.05 19.04 -29.47
N LEU A 8 -71.03 19.90 -29.37
CA LEU A 8 -70.06 20.13 -30.44
C LEU A 8 -68.90 19.14 -30.27
N HIS A 9 -68.87 18.10 -31.10
CA HIS A 9 -67.72 17.21 -31.23
C HIS A 9 -66.63 17.89 -32.08
N TYR A 10 -65.54 18.32 -31.44
CA TYR A 10 -64.31 18.64 -32.14
C TYR A 10 -63.48 17.35 -32.34
N PRO A 11 -63.00 17.05 -33.57
CA PRO A 11 -62.03 15.98 -33.75
C PRO A 11 -60.67 16.43 -33.21
N GLN A 12 -60.10 15.65 -32.28
CA GLN A 12 -58.72 15.84 -31.83
C GLN A 12 -57.75 15.55 -32.98
N PRO A 13 -56.74 16.39 -33.23
CA PRO A 13 -55.64 16.02 -34.10
C PRO A 13 -54.77 14.98 -33.40
N LEU A 14 -54.70 13.78 -33.98
CA LEU A 14 -53.72 12.75 -33.64
C LEU A 14 -52.30 13.28 -33.91
N LEU A 15 -51.70 13.92 -32.91
CA LEU A 15 -50.26 14.15 -32.84
C LEU A 15 -49.58 12.79 -32.69
N LYS A 16 -49.27 12.14 -33.82
CA LYS A 16 -48.32 11.04 -33.87
C LYS A 16 -46.94 11.62 -33.55
N HIS A 17 -46.54 11.55 -32.28
CA HIS A 17 -45.14 11.72 -31.93
C HIS A 17 -44.34 10.61 -32.64
N PRO A 18 -43.35 10.93 -33.49
CA PRO A 18 -42.46 9.90 -33.98
C PRO A 18 -41.64 9.40 -32.79
N THR A 19 -41.97 8.20 -32.31
CA THR A 19 -41.09 7.40 -31.45
C THR A 19 -39.89 6.97 -32.28
N THR A 20 -38.98 7.91 -32.54
CA THR A 20 -37.63 7.60 -33.01
C THR A 20 -36.86 7.09 -31.81
N THR A 21 -36.94 5.78 -31.57
CA THR A 21 -35.93 5.08 -30.79
C THR A 21 -34.58 5.37 -31.43
N PRO A 22 -33.58 5.89 -30.67
CA PRO A 22 -32.26 6.11 -31.22
C PRO A 22 -31.70 4.78 -31.72
N PRO A 23 -30.98 4.75 -32.85
CA PRO A 23 -30.42 3.52 -33.38
C PRO A 23 -29.45 2.93 -32.35
N ILE A 24 -29.75 1.71 -31.90
CA ILE A 24 -28.82 0.93 -31.08
C ILE A 24 -27.53 0.78 -31.93
N PRO A 25 -26.35 1.16 -31.41
CA PRO A 25 -25.11 1.02 -32.16
C PRO A 25 -24.92 -0.46 -32.51
N LYS A 26 -24.95 -0.79 -33.80
CA LYS A 26 -24.92 -2.18 -34.30
C LYS A 26 -23.72 -2.99 -33.77
N ASP A 27 -22.64 -2.30 -33.41
CA ASP A 27 -21.39 -2.92 -32.96
C ASP A 27 -21.11 -2.77 -31.45
N GLY A 28 -22.03 -2.19 -30.66
CA GLY A 28 -21.78 -1.91 -29.23
C GLY A 28 -21.43 -3.17 -28.42
N GLY A 29 -22.14 -4.27 -28.66
CA GLY A 29 -21.85 -5.57 -28.03
C GLY A 29 -20.51 -6.16 -28.47
N LEU A 30 -20.15 -6.01 -29.75
CA LEU A 30 -18.88 -6.50 -30.31
C LEU A 30 -17.69 -5.73 -29.72
N LEU A 31 -17.76 -4.40 -29.70
CA LEU A 31 -16.74 -3.53 -29.11
C LEU A 31 -16.55 -3.82 -27.61
N PHE A 32 -17.66 -4.06 -26.90
CA PHE A 32 -17.59 -4.46 -25.50
C PHE A 32 -16.91 -5.83 -25.35
N ARG A 33 -17.24 -6.82 -26.18
CA ARG A 33 -16.59 -8.15 -26.16
C ARG A 33 -15.10 -8.08 -26.45
N GLN A 34 -14.68 -7.27 -27.44
CA GLN A 34 -13.26 -7.03 -27.76
C GLN A 34 -12.51 -6.45 -26.55
N LYS A 35 -13.10 -5.49 -25.84
CA LYS A 35 -12.53 -4.95 -24.60
C LYS A 35 -12.31 -6.03 -23.53
N LEU A 36 -13.28 -6.94 -23.34
CA LEU A 36 -13.13 -8.04 -22.39
C LEU A 36 -12.01 -9.01 -22.80
N LEU A 37 -11.92 -9.36 -24.09
CA LEU A 37 -10.84 -10.21 -24.61
C LEU A 37 -9.46 -9.56 -24.42
N TYR A 38 -9.37 -8.25 -24.61
CA TYR A 38 -8.13 -7.52 -24.36
C TYR A 38 -7.71 -7.56 -22.89
N LEU A 39 -8.64 -7.34 -21.95
CA LEU A 39 -8.38 -7.51 -20.51
C LEU A 39 -7.90 -8.93 -20.18
N GLN A 40 -8.54 -9.96 -20.75
CA GLN A 40 -8.12 -11.35 -20.60
C GLN A 40 -6.71 -11.61 -21.15
N SER A 41 -6.33 -10.95 -22.26
CA SER A 41 -4.99 -11.04 -22.83
C SER A 41 -3.90 -10.44 -21.92
N LEU A 42 -4.28 -9.56 -21.00
CA LEU A 42 -3.43 -9.00 -19.93
C LEU A 42 -3.51 -9.83 -18.64
N ASN A 43 -4.21 -10.96 -18.64
CA ASN A 43 -4.46 -11.79 -17.47
C ASN A 43 -5.25 -11.07 -16.36
N ILE A 44 -6.13 -10.13 -16.74
CA ILE A 44 -7.02 -9.40 -15.84
C ILE A 44 -8.38 -10.10 -15.83
N ASN A 45 -8.98 -10.29 -14.65
CA ASN A 45 -10.34 -10.83 -14.55
C ASN A 45 -11.37 -9.73 -14.91
N PRO A 46 -12.11 -9.84 -16.04
CA PRO A 46 -13.00 -8.76 -16.47
C PRO A 46 -14.22 -8.59 -15.56
N HIS A 47 -14.73 -9.67 -14.98
CA HIS A 47 -15.87 -9.60 -14.04
C HIS A 47 -15.49 -8.85 -12.78
N LYS A 48 -14.35 -9.19 -12.17
CA LYS A 48 -13.78 -8.47 -11.04
C LYS A 48 -13.56 -7.00 -11.38
N ALA A 49 -12.97 -6.72 -12.53
CA ALA A 49 -12.68 -5.36 -12.96
C ALA A 49 -13.95 -4.50 -13.13
N LEU A 50 -14.99 -5.03 -13.77
CA LEU A 50 -16.28 -4.35 -13.96
C LEU A 50 -17.07 -4.15 -12.66
N ASN A 51 -16.93 -5.08 -11.71
CA ASN A 51 -17.58 -4.99 -10.40
C ASN A 51 -16.92 -3.91 -9.53
N LEU A 52 -15.58 -3.86 -9.52
CA LEU A 52 -14.80 -2.90 -8.73
C LEU A 52 -14.65 -1.54 -9.41
N ASN A 53 -14.88 -1.45 -10.72
CA ASN A 53 -14.86 -0.22 -11.49
C ASN A 53 -16.01 -0.19 -12.52
N PRO A 54 -17.23 0.20 -12.12
CA PRO A 54 -18.39 0.21 -13.02
C PRO A 54 -18.23 1.12 -14.24
N SER A 55 -17.46 2.20 -14.12
CA SER A 55 -17.15 3.15 -15.20
C SER A 55 -16.41 2.50 -16.37
N LEU A 56 -15.74 1.36 -16.14
CA LEU A 56 -15.09 0.58 -17.19
C LEU A 56 -16.06 0.16 -18.30
N ARG A 57 -17.38 0.11 -18.04
CA ARG A 57 -18.40 -0.18 -19.08
C ARG A 57 -18.35 0.81 -20.24
N SER A 58 -18.23 2.11 -19.95
CA SER A 58 -18.20 3.18 -20.95
C SER A 58 -16.79 3.50 -21.47
N THR A 59 -15.73 3.01 -20.83
CA THR A 59 -14.35 3.23 -21.27
C THR A 59 -14.08 2.55 -22.61
N PRO A 60 -13.55 3.26 -23.63
CA PRO A 60 -13.23 2.66 -24.91
C PRO A 60 -11.95 1.80 -24.81
N LEU A 61 -11.84 0.79 -25.68
CA LEU A 61 -10.66 -0.09 -25.73
C LEU A 61 -9.37 0.70 -26.02
N SER A 62 -9.44 1.76 -26.83
CA SER A 62 -8.30 2.64 -27.11
C SER A 62 -7.68 3.26 -25.86
N SER A 63 -8.49 3.61 -24.85
CA SER A 63 -8.00 4.12 -23.56
C SER A 63 -7.21 3.06 -22.80
N LEU A 64 -7.64 1.80 -22.82
CA LEU A 64 -6.91 0.70 -22.16
C LEU A 64 -5.58 0.42 -22.87
N ILE A 65 -5.57 0.46 -24.20
CA ILE A 65 -4.34 0.33 -24.99
C ILE A 65 -3.38 1.49 -24.70
N SER A 66 -3.90 2.73 -24.60
CA SER A 66 -3.09 3.88 -24.23
C SER A 66 -2.51 3.73 -22.83
N LEU A 67 -3.30 3.23 -21.87
CA LEU A 67 -2.86 2.97 -20.51
C LEU A 67 -1.73 1.92 -20.48
N GLU A 68 -1.86 0.80 -21.19
CA GLU A 68 -0.79 -0.21 -21.30
C GLU A 68 0.48 0.40 -21.87
N ARG A 69 0.38 1.23 -22.93
CA ARG A 69 1.55 1.91 -23.52
C ARG A 69 2.22 2.88 -22.54
N SER A 70 1.44 3.68 -21.81
CA SER A 70 1.97 4.62 -20.80
C SER A 70 2.65 3.89 -19.64
N LEU A 71 2.11 2.76 -19.20
CA LEU A 71 2.75 1.94 -18.16
C LEU A 71 4.01 1.22 -18.71
N SER A 72 3.99 0.83 -19.98
CA SER A 72 5.16 0.24 -20.63
C SER A 72 6.31 1.24 -20.80
N SER A 73 6.00 2.50 -21.12
CA SER A 73 7.02 3.56 -21.31
C SER A 73 7.77 3.91 -20.03
N VAL A 74 7.21 3.60 -18.85
CA VAL A 74 7.89 3.73 -17.55
C VAL A 74 8.63 2.46 -17.10
N GLY A 75 8.80 1.50 -18.02
CA GLY A 75 9.61 0.30 -17.80
C GLY A 75 8.87 -0.87 -17.14
N LEU A 76 7.52 -0.86 -17.08
CA LEU A 76 6.76 -2.01 -16.59
C LEU A 76 6.62 -3.06 -17.70
N SER A 77 6.94 -4.31 -17.36
CA SER A 77 6.67 -5.45 -18.25
C SER A 77 5.17 -5.69 -18.40
N ARG A 78 4.73 -6.18 -19.56
CA ARG A 78 3.33 -6.52 -19.82
C ARG A 78 2.70 -7.44 -18.74
N PRO A 79 3.37 -8.50 -18.24
CA PRO A 79 2.85 -9.29 -17.11
C PRO A 79 2.69 -8.47 -15.82
N SER A 80 3.63 -7.56 -15.51
CA SER A 80 3.51 -6.67 -14.35
C SER A 80 2.35 -5.69 -14.50
N ILE A 81 2.14 -5.14 -15.70
CA ILE A 81 1.00 -4.27 -16.01
C ILE A 81 -0.32 -5.01 -15.76
N GLY A 82 -0.45 -6.23 -16.29
CA GLY A 82 -1.62 -7.08 -16.05
C GLY A 82 -1.91 -7.27 -14.57
N ARG A 83 -0.89 -7.62 -13.79
CA ARG A 83 -0.99 -7.77 -12.33
C ARG A 83 -1.40 -6.47 -11.63
N ILE A 84 -0.80 -5.34 -12.00
CA ILE A 84 -1.12 -4.01 -11.45
C ILE A 84 -2.58 -3.66 -11.68
N LEU A 85 -3.06 -3.82 -12.91
CA LEU A 85 -4.43 -3.49 -13.31
C LEU A 85 -5.46 -4.43 -12.67
N ASP A 86 -5.13 -5.71 -12.48
CA ASP A 86 -5.99 -6.66 -11.76
C ASP A 86 -6.03 -6.37 -10.25
N MET A 87 -4.91 -5.96 -9.64
CA MET A 87 -4.85 -5.53 -8.24
C MET A 87 -5.57 -4.20 -8.00
N CYS A 88 -5.56 -3.30 -8.98
CA CYS A 88 -6.14 -1.96 -8.86
C CYS A 88 -7.04 -1.63 -10.06
N PRO A 89 -8.27 -2.20 -10.14
CA PRO A 89 -9.14 -2.00 -11.30
C PRO A 89 -9.59 -0.56 -11.54
N LEU A 90 -9.54 0.31 -10.52
CA LEU A 90 -9.83 1.74 -10.67
C LEU A 90 -8.88 2.40 -11.69
N LEU A 91 -7.63 1.93 -11.79
CA LEU A 91 -6.64 2.45 -12.71
C LEU A 91 -7.04 2.29 -14.19
N LEU A 92 -7.91 1.32 -14.51
CA LEU A 92 -8.41 1.10 -15.87
C LEU A 92 -9.19 2.31 -16.44
N THR A 93 -9.57 3.26 -15.58
CA THR A 93 -10.28 4.49 -15.96
C THR A 93 -9.66 5.74 -15.38
N SER A 94 -8.44 5.65 -14.83
CA SER A 94 -7.73 6.79 -14.24
C SER A 94 -6.50 7.14 -15.07
N ASP A 95 -6.05 8.40 -14.97
CA ASP A 95 -4.80 8.84 -15.56
C ASP A 95 -3.62 8.49 -14.64
N PRO A 96 -2.68 7.61 -15.06
CA PRO A 96 -1.52 7.26 -14.26
C PRO A 96 -0.43 8.34 -14.24
N LEU A 97 -0.50 9.33 -15.14
CA LEU A 97 0.60 10.27 -15.37
C LEU A 97 0.86 11.22 -14.20
N PRO A 98 -0.14 11.82 -13.52
CA PRO A 98 0.14 12.75 -12.43
C PRO A 98 0.90 12.09 -11.27
N PRO A 99 0.53 10.88 -10.78
CA PRO A 99 1.34 10.19 -9.77
C PRO A 99 2.73 9.78 -10.27
N ILE A 100 2.88 9.37 -11.54
CA ILE A 100 4.18 9.04 -12.13
C ILE A 100 5.10 10.26 -12.15
N ASN A 101 4.59 11.40 -12.63
CA ASN A 101 5.34 12.66 -12.70
C ASN A 101 5.71 13.15 -11.30
N PHE A 102 4.79 13.03 -10.34
CA PHE A 102 5.08 13.31 -8.93
C PHE A 102 6.26 12.47 -8.40
N LEU A 103 6.26 11.16 -8.68
CA LEU A 103 7.36 10.27 -8.26
C LEU A 103 8.70 10.64 -8.92
N LEU A 104 8.69 11.01 -10.20
CA LEU A 104 9.91 11.36 -10.94
C LEU A 104 10.46 12.73 -10.56
N HIS A 105 9.61 13.72 -10.30
CA HIS A 105 10.03 15.12 -10.19
C HIS A 105 9.97 15.67 -8.78
N GLU A 106 8.93 15.37 -8.00
CA GLU A 106 8.81 15.88 -6.63
C GLU A 106 9.50 14.94 -5.63
N VAL A 107 9.32 13.63 -5.78
CA VAL A 107 10.05 12.64 -4.98
C VAL A 107 11.49 12.47 -5.49
N SER A 108 11.76 12.85 -6.74
CA SER A 108 13.06 12.65 -7.41
C SER A 108 13.51 11.18 -7.43
N LEU A 109 12.56 10.26 -7.63
CA LEU A 109 12.85 8.82 -7.69
C LEU A 109 13.58 8.49 -9.01
N PRO A 110 14.76 7.87 -8.97
CA PRO A 110 15.45 7.45 -10.19
C PRO A 110 14.58 6.54 -11.06
N PHE A 111 14.63 6.74 -12.38
CA PHE A 111 13.80 5.99 -13.33
C PHE A 111 13.86 4.45 -13.14
N PRO A 112 15.03 3.80 -12.93
CA PRO A 112 15.09 2.36 -12.68
C PRO A 112 14.32 1.89 -11.43
N HIS A 113 14.08 2.78 -10.49
CA HIS A 113 13.36 2.50 -9.24
C HIS A 113 11.84 2.66 -9.37
N LEU A 114 11.37 3.41 -10.36
CA LEU A 114 9.96 3.65 -10.62
C LEU A 114 9.17 2.34 -10.84
N PRO A 115 9.52 1.42 -11.76
CA PRO A 115 8.76 0.19 -11.96
C PRO A 115 8.74 -0.71 -10.71
N LEU A 116 9.79 -0.67 -9.89
CA LEU A 116 9.85 -1.38 -8.60
C LEU A 116 8.84 -0.81 -7.60
N SER A 117 8.77 0.52 -7.47
CA SER A 117 7.79 1.22 -6.63
C SER A 117 6.35 0.92 -7.07
N LEU A 118 6.06 1.02 -8.36
CA LEU A 118 4.72 0.84 -8.91
C LEU A 118 4.25 -0.62 -8.79
N THR A 119 5.14 -1.58 -9.02
CA THR A 119 4.82 -3.02 -8.85
C THR A 119 4.55 -3.35 -7.38
N ARG A 120 5.31 -2.76 -6.45
CA ARG A 120 5.16 -2.98 -5.00
C ARG A 120 3.91 -2.33 -4.43
N CYS A 121 3.57 -1.13 -4.90
CA CYS A 121 2.41 -0.38 -4.42
C CYS A 121 1.62 0.24 -5.60
N PRO A 122 0.78 -0.56 -6.28
CA PRO A 122 -0.04 -0.08 -7.41
C PRO A 122 -0.97 1.09 -7.04
N ARG A 123 -1.38 1.17 -5.76
CA ARG A 123 -2.23 2.25 -5.25
C ARG A 123 -1.64 3.64 -5.43
N LEU A 124 -0.31 3.76 -5.61
CA LEU A 124 0.32 5.03 -5.96
C LEU A 124 -0.31 5.66 -7.20
N LEU A 125 -0.63 4.85 -8.22
CA LEU A 125 -1.13 5.30 -9.53
C LEU A 125 -2.57 5.84 -9.51
N VAL A 126 -3.33 5.56 -8.44
CA VAL A 126 -4.71 6.04 -8.28
C VAL A 126 -4.85 7.02 -7.12
N SER A 127 -3.75 7.32 -6.43
CA SER A 127 -3.75 8.23 -5.30
C SER A 127 -3.67 9.67 -5.78
N SER A 128 -4.48 10.54 -5.18
CA SER A 128 -4.44 11.97 -5.46
C SER A 128 -3.10 12.57 -5.09
N VAL A 129 -2.44 13.23 -6.05
CA VAL A 129 -1.21 13.98 -5.78
C VAL A 129 -1.43 15.09 -4.74
N PRO A 130 -2.38 16.04 -4.91
CA PRO A 130 -2.50 17.17 -4.00
C PRO A 130 -3.02 16.82 -2.61
N THR A 131 -3.89 15.82 -2.48
CA THR A 131 -4.58 15.53 -1.20
C THR A 131 -4.06 14.30 -0.47
N GLN A 132 -3.22 13.47 -1.11
CA GLN A 132 -2.65 12.27 -0.49
C GLN A 132 -1.13 12.24 -0.63
N LEU A 133 -0.58 12.18 -1.85
CA LEU A 133 0.84 11.90 -2.04
C LEU A 133 1.74 13.05 -1.57
N ARG A 134 1.43 14.30 -1.94
CA ARG A 134 2.26 15.47 -1.60
C ARG A 134 2.24 15.80 -0.10
N PRO A 135 1.09 15.85 0.60
CA PRO A 135 1.08 16.05 2.04
C PRO A 135 1.87 14.96 2.79
N THR A 136 1.77 13.70 2.35
CA THR A 136 2.53 12.61 2.96
C THR A 136 4.03 12.71 2.66
N LEU A 137 4.44 13.15 1.47
CA LEU A 137 5.85 13.42 1.17
C LEU A 137 6.43 14.50 2.09
N LEU A 138 5.69 15.60 2.30
CA LEU A 138 6.12 16.69 3.18
C LEU A 138 6.31 16.19 4.61
N PHE A 139 5.35 15.42 5.13
CA PHE A 139 5.46 14.82 6.46
C PHE A 139 6.64 13.85 6.57
N LEU A 140 6.84 12.95 5.60
CA LEU A 140 7.97 12.00 5.65
C LEU A 140 9.32 12.73 5.57
N THR A 141 9.40 13.79 4.76
CA THR A 141 10.60 14.61 4.63
C THR A 141 10.87 15.41 5.90
N SER A 142 9.84 15.89 6.61
CA SER A 142 10.03 16.58 7.89
C SER A 142 10.57 15.67 8.99
N LEU A 143 10.37 14.35 8.89
CA LEU A 143 11.02 13.35 9.75
C LEU A 143 12.48 13.05 9.33
N GLY A 144 12.96 13.66 8.25
CA GLY A 144 14.30 13.43 7.67
C GLY A 144 14.37 12.22 6.71
N LEU A 145 13.24 11.65 6.30
CA LEU A 145 13.24 10.47 5.45
C LEU A 145 13.42 10.84 3.96
N VAL A 146 14.48 10.32 3.35
CA VAL A 146 14.66 10.35 1.89
C VAL A 146 14.01 9.11 1.27
N LEU A 147 13.05 9.33 0.37
CA LEU A 147 12.30 8.22 -0.21
C LEU A 147 13.11 7.46 -1.28
N ASN A 148 12.91 6.15 -1.32
CA ASN A 148 13.44 5.24 -2.31
C ASN A 148 12.36 4.22 -2.68
N SER A 149 12.66 3.28 -3.57
CA SER A 149 11.64 2.37 -4.08
C SER A 149 10.92 1.55 -3.00
N HIS A 150 11.59 1.28 -1.87
CA HIS A 150 11.05 0.52 -0.73
C HIS A 150 10.21 1.37 0.22
N THR A 151 10.36 2.69 0.22
CA THR A 151 9.64 3.58 1.14
C THR A 151 8.55 4.40 0.45
N THR A 152 8.49 4.47 -0.88
CA THR A 152 7.39 5.15 -1.60
C THR A 152 6.00 4.60 -1.25
N LEU A 153 5.89 3.35 -0.80
CA LEU A 153 4.62 2.78 -0.34
C LEU A 153 4.02 3.53 0.86
N LEU A 154 4.82 4.30 1.61
CA LEU A 154 4.32 5.13 2.70
C LEU A 154 3.50 6.31 2.20
N LEU A 155 3.70 6.77 0.95
CA LEU A 155 2.98 7.92 0.37
C LEU A 155 1.46 7.73 0.29
N VAL A 156 1.00 6.48 0.24
CA VAL A 156 -0.45 6.15 0.22
C VAL A 156 -1.05 5.98 1.62
N SER A 157 -0.28 6.26 2.68
CA SER A 157 -0.75 6.21 4.06
C SER A 157 -1.30 7.55 4.49
N ASN A 158 -2.38 7.55 5.26
CA ASN A 158 -2.94 8.77 5.83
C ASN A 158 -2.03 9.30 6.95
N VAL A 159 -1.64 10.58 6.87
CA VAL A 159 -0.70 11.17 7.85
C VAL A 159 -1.29 11.14 9.26
N GLU A 160 -2.51 11.65 9.44
CA GLU A 160 -3.15 11.81 10.75
C GLU A 160 -3.56 10.49 11.38
N ASN A 161 -4.14 9.59 10.59
CA ASN A 161 -4.77 8.36 11.08
C ASN A 161 -3.84 7.15 11.03
N THR A 162 -2.71 7.22 10.31
CA THR A 162 -1.82 6.07 10.13
C THR A 162 -0.39 6.35 10.56
N LEU A 163 0.22 7.46 10.10
CA LEU A 163 1.63 7.71 10.35
C LEU A 163 1.88 8.35 11.72
N LYS A 164 1.19 9.45 12.05
CA LYS A 164 1.32 10.13 13.35
C LYS A 164 1.07 9.22 14.56
N PRO A 165 0.08 8.30 14.57
CA PRO A 165 -0.10 7.39 15.70
C PRO A 165 1.12 6.52 15.99
N LYS A 166 1.93 6.18 14.97
CA LYS A 166 3.18 5.42 15.15
C LYS A 166 4.30 6.28 15.74
N ILE A 167 4.36 7.56 15.34
CA ILE A 167 5.27 8.54 15.95
C ILE A 167 4.90 8.77 17.41
N ASN A 168 3.63 9.06 17.68
CA ASN A 168 3.11 9.30 19.02
C ASN A 168 3.33 8.08 19.93
N PHE A 169 3.16 6.87 19.42
CA PHE A 169 3.46 5.66 20.18
C PHE A 169 4.94 5.60 20.58
N LEU A 170 5.87 5.83 19.65
CA LEU A 170 7.30 5.85 19.98
C LEU A 170 7.61 6.94 21.02
N GLN A 171 7.04 8.13 20.88
CA GLN A 171 7.19 9.20 21.88
C GLN A 171 6.62 8.80 23.25
N SER A 172 5.50 8.08 23.29
CA SER A 172 4.90 7.58 24.54
C SER A 172 5.77 6.56 25.27
N LEU A 173 6.74 5.94 24.60
CA LEU A 173 7.75 5.10 25.24
C LEU A 173 8.86 5.91 25.92
N GLY A 174 8.89 7.24 25.75
CA GLY A 174 9.89 8.13 26.34
C GLY A 174 10.95 8.66 25.37
N PHE A 175 10.84 8.39 24.06
CA PHE A 175 11.75 8.97 23.06
C PHE A 175 11.38 10.41 22.72
N ASP A 176 12.38 11.28 22.62
CA ASP A 176 12.16 12.64 22.12
C ASP A 176 11.94 12.67 20.60
N GLU A 177 11.46 13.80 20.07
CA GLU A 177 11.19 13.93 18.63
C GLU A 177 12.45 13.69 17.75
N PRO A 178 13.63 14.30 18.02
CA PRO A 178 14.85 13.98 17.29
C PRO A 178 15.23 12.50 17.31
N GLU A 179 15.02 11.80 18.43
CA GLU A 179 15.26 10.36 18.56
C GLU A 179 14.33 9.54 17.69
N VAL A 180 13.03 9.84 17.72
CA VAL A 180 12.04 9.17 16.87
C VAL A 180 12.36 9.39 15.40
N ASN A 181 12.73 10.62 15.01
CA ASN A 181 13.14 10.93 13.63
C ASN A 181 14.35 10.06 13.21
N ARG A 182 15.40 9.97 14.05
CA ARG A 182 16.55 9.09 13.79
C ARG A 182 16.17 7.62 13.69
N MET A 183 15.23 7.15 14.52
CA MET A 183 14.74 5.78 14.46
C MET A 183 13.99 5.49 13.15
N VAL A 184 13.11 6.40 12.74
CA VAL A 184 12.35 6.30 11.48
C VAL A 184 13.28 6.32 10.27
N VAL A 185 14.25 7.24 10.22
CA VAL A 185 15.23 7.29 9.12
C VAL A 185 16.01 5.99 9.00
N ARG A 186 16.44 5.41 10.13
CA ARG A 186 17.22 4.17 10.14
C ARG A 186 16.38 2.90 9.94
N SER A 187 15.09 2.97 10.23
CA SER A 187 14.17 1.84 10.08
C SER A 187 12.78 2.33 9.64
N PRO A 188 12.61 2.74 8.37
CA PRO A 188 11.34 3.29 7.88
C PRO A 188 10.18 2.29 7.97
N GLY A 189 10.50 1.00 8.01
CA GLY A 189 9.52 -0.07 8.23
C GLY A 189 8.72 0.07 9.52
N LEU A 190 9.19 0.81 10.52
CA LEU A 190 8.40 1.17 11.71
C LEU A 190 7.05 1.80 11.32
N LEU A 191 7.04 2.60 10.25
CA LEU A 191 5.84 3.27 9.75
C LEU A 191 4.84 2.33 9.05
N THR A 192 5.19 1.05 8.89
CA THR A 192 4.31 0.03 8.31
C THR A 192 3.73 -0.93 9.35
N LEU A 193 4.20 -0.88 10.60
CA LEU A 193 3.78 -1.80 11.65
C LEU A 193 2.51 -1.32 12.35
N SER A 194 1.67 -2.27 12.78
CA SER A 194 0.54 -1.95 13.67
C SER A 194 1.06 -1.55 15.04
N VAL A 195 0.53 -0.47 15.61
CA VAL A 195 0.87 -0.09 16.99
C VAL A 195 0.37 -1.17 17.93
N GLU A 196 -0.93 -1.46 17.91
CA GLU A 196 -1.58 -2.38 18.85
C GLU A 196 -1.18 -3.84 18.64
N ASN A 197 -1.09 -4.29 17.38
CA ASN A 197 -0.87 -5.72 17.09
C ASN A 197 0.60 -6.08 16.90
N ASN A 198 1.53 -5.13 17.01
CA ASN A 198 2.94 -5.39 16.76
C ASN A 198 3.88 -4.59 17.68
N MET A 199 3.81 -3.26 17.65
CA MET A 199 4.79 -2.43 18.35
C MET A 199 4.59 -2.51 19.86
N ARG A 200 3.36 -2.28 20.34
CA ARG A 200 3.00 -2.31 21.77
C ARG A 200 3.36 -3.63 22.46
N PRO A 201 2.88 -4.81 22.03
CA PRO A 201 3.19 -6.07 22.71
C PRO A 201 4.69 -6.41 22.71
N LYS A 202 5.45 -5.93 21.71
CA LYS A 202 6.90 -6.11 21.68
C LYS A 202 7.63 -5.15 22.61
N ALA A 203 7.16 -3.91 22.74
CA ALA A 203 7.70 -2.93 23.67
C ALA A 203 7.45 -3.37 25.11
N GLU A 204 6.22 -3.78 25.44
CA GLU A 204 5.84 -4.33 26.76
C GLU A 204 6.73 -5.52 27.11
N PHE A 205 6.83 -6.52 26.22
CA PHE A 205 7.72 -7.66 26.46
C PHE A 205 9.19 -7.26 26.66
N PHE A 206 9.68 -6.28 25.91
CA PHE A 206 11.07 -5.83 26.05
C PHE A 206 11.32 -5.11 27.39
N LEU A 207 10.41 -4.23 27.79
CA LEU A 207 10.60 -3.39 28.97
C LEU A 207 10.27 -4.12 30.27
N GLU A 208 9.23 -4.95 30.27
CA GLU A 208 8.72 -5.60 31.48
C GLU A 208 9.36 -6.98 31.71
N GLU A 209 9.47 -7.81 30.67
CA GLU A 209 9.93 -9.21 30.82
C GLU A 209 11.43 -9.36 30.56
N MET A 210 11.95 -8.65 29.55
CA MET A 210 13.39 -8.67 29.26
C MET A 210 14.19 -7.70 30.13
N GLU A 211 13.53 -6.83 30.89
CA GLU A 211 14.13 -5.72 31.65
C GLU A 211 15.09 -4.90 30.78
N GLY A 212 14.68 -4.65 29.54
CA GLY A 212 15.49 -4.02 28.51
C GLY A 212 15.56 -2.50 28.66
N ASP A 213 16.67 -1.91 28.18
CA ASP A 213 16.89 -0.48 28.17
C ASP A 213 16.28 0.17 26.91
N LEU A 214 15.45 1.21 27.08
CA LEU A 214 14.92 2.02 25.97
C LEU A 214 16.01 2.49 25.01
N GLU A 215 17.20 2.77 25.52
CA GLU A 215 18.36 3.16 24.71
C GLU A 215 18.75 2.07 23.69
N GLU A 216 18.54 0.80 24.03
CA GLU A 216 18.79 -0.31 23.14
C GLU A 216 17.75 -0.38 22.01
N LEU A 217 16.47 -0.11 22.29
CA LEU A 217 15.44 0.04 21.24
C LEU A 217 15.76 1.21 20.32
N LYS A 218 16.22 2.32 20.87
CA LYS A 218 16.69 3.48 20.08
C LYS A 218 17.83 3.08 19.15
N ARG A 219 18.79 2.26 19.64
CA ARG A 219 19.94 1.74 18.86
C ARG A 219 19.58 0.57 17.96
N PHE A 220 18.44 -0.09 18.13
CA PHE A 220 18.02 -1.21 17.30
C PHE A 220 16.50 -1.25 17.03
N PRO A 221 15.94 -0.26 16.31
CA PRO A 221 14.51 -0.17 16.01
C PRO A 221 14.01 -1.35 15.16
N GLN A 222 14.91 -2.04 14.45
CA GLN A 222 14.57 -3.26 13.72
C GLN A 222 14.06 -4.39 14.65
N TYR A 223 14.24 -4.26 15.97
CA TYR A 223 13.58 -5.10 16.98
C TYR A 223 12.10 -5.35 16.66
N PHE A 224 11.35 -4.30 16.34
CA PHE A 224 9.92 -4.39 16.03
C PHE A 224 9.62 -5.18 14.75
N SER A 225 10.61 -5.43 13.89
CA SER A 225 10.44 -6.24 12.67
C SER A 225 10.55 -7.75 12.92
N PHE A 226 11.10 -8.19 14.06
CA PHE A 226 11.20 -9.62 14.37
C PHE A 226 9.91 -10.16 14.99
N SER A 227 9.61 -11.44 14.76
CA SER A 227 8.45 -12.09 15.36
C SER A 227 8.61 -12.23 16.87
N LEU A 228 7.62 -11.75 17.63
CA LEU A 228 7.61 -11.85 19.09
C LEU A 228 7.62 -13.32 19.52
N GLU A 229 6.66 -14.10 19.03
CA GLU A 229 6.46 -15.50 19.42
C GLU A 229 7.48 -16.46 18.81
N LYS A 230 7.87 -16.25 17.55
CA LYS A 230 8.73 -17.21 16.84
C LYS A 230 10.23 -16.95 17.05
N LYS A 231 10.63 -15.74 17.47
CA LYS A 231 12.05 -15.37 17.51
C LYS A 231 12.48 -14.66 18.78
N ILE A 232 11.77 -13.61 19.20
CA ILE A 232 12.18 -12.83 20.38
C ILE A 232 12.05 -13.65 21.67
N LYS A 233 10.83 -14.13 21.98
CA LYS A 233 10.55 -14.91 23.20
C LYS A 233 11.40 -16.19 23.31
N PRO A 234 11.49 -17.06 22.28
CA PRO A 234 12.29 -18.28 22.40
C PRO A 234 13.77 -18.01 22.66
N ARG A 235 14.36 -17.01 21.99
CA ARG A 235 15.77 -16.67 22.16
C ARG A 235 16.05 -16.05 23.53
N HIS A 236 15.17 -15.17 24.00
CA HIS A 236 15.30 -14.61 25.34
C HIS A 236 15.22 -15.70 26.43
N ARG A 237 14.22 -16.59 26.37
CA ARG A 237 14.07 -17.71 27.33
C ARG A 237 15.30 -18.62 27.35
N ALA A 238 15.83 -18.99 26.18
CA ALA A 238 17.03 -19.81 26.08
C ALA A 238 18.26 -19.12 26.69
N LEU A 239 18.41 -17.81 26.55
CA LEU A 239 19.50 -17.06 27.20
C LEU A 239 19.33 -17.02 28.72
N VAL A 240 18.12 -16.75 29.21
CA VAL A 240 17.81 -16.70 30.64
C VAL A 240 18.03 -18.05 31.32
N GLU A 241 17.61 -19.16 30.70
CA GLU A 241 17.81 -20.53 31.20
C GLU A 241 19.29 -20.82 31.53
N TYR A 242 20.21 -20.30 30.71
CA TYR A 242 21.66 -20.45 30.92
C TYR A 242 22.31 -19.23 31.58
N GLY A 243 21.53 -18.26 32.08
CA GLY A 243 22.02 -17.07 32.77
C GLY A 243 22.86 -16.13 31.88
N PHE A 244 22.56 -16.07 30.59
CA PHE A 244 23.24 -15.20 29.64
C PHE A 244 22.40 -13.97 29.29
N LYS A 245 23.09 -12.87 28.94
CA LYS A 245 22.50 -11.68 28.33
C LYS A 245 23.24 -11.36 27.03
N LEU A 246 22.52 -10.93 26.00
CA LEU A 246 23.08 -10.50 24.73
C LEU A 246 22.37 -9.23 24.24
N PRO A 247 23.10 -8.30 23.59
CA PRO A 247 22.44 -7.19 22.92
C PRO A 247 21.46 -7.67 21.85
N LEU A 248 20.33 -7.00 21.69
CA LEU A 248 19.27 -7.32 20.72
C LEU A 248 19.82 -7.54 19.31
N SER A 249 20.77 -6.72 18.89
CA SER A 249 21.37 -6.82 17.56
C SER A 249 22.15 -8.13 17.35
N LYS A 250 22.85 -8.62 18.39
CA LYS A 250 23.57 -9.90 18.37
C LYS A 250 22.62 -11.07 18.56
N MET A 251 21.55 -10.87 19.31
CA MET A 251 20.51 -11.87 19.54
C MET A 251 19.64 -12.11 18.31
N LEU A 252 19.26 -11.07 17.55
CA LEU A 252 18.15 -11.15 16.58
C LEU A 252 18.56 -11.10 15.11
N LYS A 253 19.67 -10.45 14.75
CA LYS A 253 20.08 -10.33 13.33
C LYS A 253 20.47 -11.66 12.68
N ILE A 254 20.90 -12.62 13.49
CA ILE A 254 21.45 -13.89 13.02
C ILE A 254 20.36 -14.92 12.73
N SER A 255 20.71 -15.94 11.94
CA SER A 255 19.85 -17.08 11.64
C SER A 255 19.56 -17.92 12.90
N ASP A 256 18.61 -18.86 12.83
CA ASP A 256 18.32 -19.75 13.96
C ASP A 256 19.49 -20.71 14.23
N GLY A 257 20.10 -21.27 13.18
CA GLY A 257 21.29 -22.12 13.32
C GLY A 257 22.47 -21.38 13.95
N GLU A 258 22.74 -20.14 13.52
CA GLU A 258 23.83 -19.34 14.09
C GLU A 258 23.57 -18.97 15.56
N PHE A 259 22.30 -18.70 15.93
CA PHE A 259 21.95 -18.45 17.32
C PHE A 259 22.18 -19.69 18.20
N THR A 260 21.75 -20.86 17.73
CA THR A 260 21.95 -22.12 18.46
C THR A 260 23.44 -22.42 18.63
N ALA A 261 24.25 -22.29 17.58
CA ALA A 261 25.69 -22.49 17.65
C ALA A 261 26.34 -21.54 18.68
N ARG A 262 25.98 -20.25 18.64
CA ARG A 262 26.47 -19.25 19.61
C ARG A 262 26.08 -19.62 21.05
N LEU A 263 24.86 -20.06 21.27
CA LEU A 263 24.42 -20.46 22.60
C LEU A 263 25.23 -21.66 23.12
N ILE A 264 25.50 -22.65 22.27
CA ILE A 264 26.35 -23.81 22.62
C ILE A 264 27.77 -23.34 22.96
N GLU A 265 28.37 -22.47 22.14
CA GLU A 265 29.71 -21.92 22.41
C GLU A 265 29.79 -21.18 23.74
N MET A 266 28.81 -20.31 24.03
CA MET A 266 28.72 -19.58 25.30
C MET A 266 28.62 -20.55 26.49
N ARG A 267 27.86 -21.65 26.34
CA ARG A 267 27.75 -22.70 27.37
C ARG A 267 29.08 -23.42 27.58
N LEU A 268 29.76 -23.82 26.50
CA LEU A 268 31.06 -24.50 26.58
C LEU A 268 32.10 -23.61 27.27
N GLN A 269 32.17 -22.34 26.91
CA GLN A 269 33.11 -21.39 27.54
C GLN A 269 32.86 -21.21 29.04
N ARG A 270 31.60 -21.31 29.49
CA ARG A 270 31.26 -21.22 30.91
C ARG A 270 31.73 -22.45 31.69
N VAL A 271 31.68 -23.63 31.09
CA VAL A 271 32.20 -24.88 31.69
C VAL A 271 33.71 -24.83 31.85
N HIS A 272 34.44 -24.33 30.85
CA HIS A 272 35.91 -24.23 30.91
C HIS A 272 36.45 -23.13 31.85
N LYS A 273 35.59 -22.23 32.35
CA LYS A 273 35.94 -21.16 33.30
C LYS A 273 35.60 -21.49 34.76
N ARG A 274 35.01 -22.66 35.03
CA ARG A 274 34.78 -23.18 36.39
C ARG A 274 35.85 -24.20 36.73
#